data_AF-A0A7W1QI23-F1
#
_entry.id   AF-A0A7W1QI23-F1
#
_cell.length_a   1.000
_cell.length_b   1.000
_cell.length_c   1.000
_cell.angle_alpha   90.00
_cell.angle_beta   90.00
_cell.angle_gamma   90.00
#
_symmetry.space_group_name_H-M   'P 1'
#
loop_
_entity.id
_entity.type
_entity.pdbx_description
1 polymer ?
#
loop_
_entity_poly.entity_id
_entity_poly.type
_entity_poly.pdbx_seq_one_letter_code
_entity_poly.pdbx_strand_id
1 'polypeptide(L)'
;MCKRSPLFTGRLFYLAKKLFSTLKALFESKRELFKGLWIDSSDYTWESYSVISLDFSTLSSSTPEELKKELIYDLESHADQFSIDISQAPSTPLAKLKGLITKLAKKNKIIILIDEYDHPIIKTIGDNELAKANLEILFSGIKHHLLPFPM
;
A
#
# COMPACT_ATOMS: atom_id res chain seq x y z
N MET A 1 -31.11 -0.37 -14.79
CA MET A 1 -30.46 -0.73 -13.51
C MET A 1 -28.99 -0.38 -13.60
N CYS A 2 -28.57 0.72 -12.98
CA CYS A 2 -27.20 1.24 -13.06
C CYS A 2 -26.33 0.50 -12.03
N LYS A 3 -25.39 -0.35 -12.50
CA LYS A 3 -24.38 -0.97 -11.64
C LYS A 3 -23.39 0.11 -11.21
N ARG A 4 -23.42 0.52 -9.94
CA ARG A 4 -22.36 1.36 -9.35
C ARG A 4 -21.09 0.52 -9.24
N SER A 5 -20.13 0.78 -10.12
CA SER A 5 -18.75 0.31 -9.99
C SER A 5 -18.15 0.91 -8.70
N PRO A 6 -17.42 0.13 -7.88
CA PRO A 6 -16.72 0.71 -6.72
C PRO A 6 -15.66 1.69 -7.24
N LEU A 7 -15.83 2.97 -6.90
CA LEU A 7 -14.88 4.02 -7.23
C LEU A 7 -13.65 3.86 -6.33
N PHE A 8 -12.60 3.28 -6.89
CA PHE A 8 -11.33 3.08 -6.21
C PHE A 8 -10.56 4.41 -6.25
N THR A 9 -10.59 5.18 -5.16
CA THR A 9 -9.81 6.43 -5.06
C THR A 9 -8.54 6.16 -4.26
N GLY A 10 -7.61 5.38 -4.82
CA GLY A 10 -6.27 5.24 -4.27
C GLY A 10 -5.39 6.38 -4.79
N ARG A 11 -5.00 7.33 -3.94
CA ARG A 11 -3.97 8.32 -4.28
C ARG A 11 -2.62 7.82 -3.79
N LEU A 12 -1.69 7.62 -4.71
CA LEU A 12 -0.30 7.25 -4.41
C LEU A 12 0.51 8.54 -4.15
N PHE A 13 1.16 8.63 -3.00
CA PHE A 13 2.02 9.77 -2.64
C PHE A 13 3.46 9.30 -2.45
N TYR A 14 4.42 10.00 -3.07
CA TYR A 14 5.85 9.78 -2.87
C TYR A 14 6.40 10.80 -1.88
N LEU A 15 6.89 10.37 -0.72
CA LEU A 15 7.13 11.25 0.43
C LEU A 15 8.35 10.80 1.22
N ALA A 16 9.11 11.74 1.78
CA ALA A 16 10.21 11.44 2.69
C ALA A 16 9.73 10.60 3.90
N LYS A 17 10.55 9.67 4.42
CA LYS A 17 10.20 8.76 5.56
C LYS A 17 9.47 9.43 6.74
N LYS A 18 9.89 10.65 7.13
CA LYS A 18 9.21 11.41 8.19
C LYS A 18 7.78 11.77 7.81
N LEU A 19 7.56 12.23 6.58
CA LEU A 19 6.26 12.60 6.05
C LEU A 19 5.34 11.38 5.87
N PHE A 20 5.88 10.22 5.50
CA PHE A 20 5.13 8.96 5.45
C PHE A 20 4.52 8.61 6.82
N SER A 21 5.34 8.63 7.87
CA SER A 21 4.88 8.37 9.24
C SER A 21 3.85 9.38 9.73
N THR A 22 4.00 10.66 9.34
CA THR A 22 3.06 11.72 9.67
C THR A 22 1.71 11.52 8.96
N LEU A 23 1.71 11.18 7.67
CA LEU A 23 0.47 10.87 6.96
C LEU A 23 -0.23 9.63 7.50
N LYS A 24 0.53 8.59 7.84
CA LYS A 24 -0.03 7.40 8.50
C LYS A 24 -0.78 7.79 9.78
N ALA A 25 -0.12 8.56 10.66
CA ALA A 25 -0.74 9.05 11.89
C ALA A 25 -1.98 9.93 11.64
N LEU A 26 -1.93 10.77 10.60
CA LEU A 26 -3.04 11.63 10.20
C LEU A 26 -4.26 10.81 9.77
N PHE A 27 -4.07 9.80 8.91
CA PHE A 27 -5.15 8.95 8.40
C PHE A 27 -5.65 7.93 9.43
N GLU A 28 -4.82 7.53 10.39
CA GLU A 28 -5.25 6.73 11.54
C GLU A 28 -6.01 7.56 12.60
N SER A 29 -6.18 8.87 12.37
CA SER A 29 -6.85 9.80 13.28
C SER A 29 -6.16 9.92 14.66
N LYS A 30 -4.83 9.81 14.71
CA LYS A 30 -4.01 10.00 15.92
C LYS A 30 -3.83 11.47 16.27
N ARG A 31 -4.94 12.17 16.52
CA ARG A 31 -5.01 13.63 16.74
C ARG A 31 -4.08 14.09 17.88
N GLU A 32 -3.87 13.25 18.89
CA GLU A 32 -2.97 13.53 20.00
C GLU A 32 -1.53 13.86 19.56
N LEU A 33 -1.07 13.30 18.44
CA LEU A 33 0.25 13.55 17.88
C LEU A 33 0.37 14.92 17.19
N PHE A 34 -0.76 15.59 16.95
CA PHE A 34 -0.83 16.86 16.25
C PHE A 34 -1.24 18.03 17.15
N LYS A 35 -1.38 17.81 18.47
CA LYS A 35 -1.79 18.86 19.41
C LYS A 35 -0.88 20.08 19.33
N GLY A 36 -1.49 21.26 19.19
CA GLY A 36 -0.77 22.53 19.09
C GLY A 36 -0.16 22.83 17.72
N LEU A 37 -0.34 21.96 16.72
CA LEU A 37 -0.03 22.27 15.32
C LEU A 37 -1.24 22.92 14.65
N TRP A 38 -1.00 23.63 13.54
CA TRP A 38 -2.06 24.32 12.78
C TRP A 38 -3.24 23.40 12.40
N ILE A 39 -2.99 22.13 12.07
CA ILE A 39 -4.04 21.19 11.67
C ILE A 39 -5.01 20.85 12.82
N ASP A 40 -4.56 20.91 14.08
CA ASP A 40 -5.39 20.64 15.26
C ASP A 40 -6.42 21.75 15.51
N SER A 41 -6.12 22.99 15.10
CA SER A 41 -7.01 24.15 15.16
C SER A 41 -7.71 24.50 13.84
N SER A 42 -7.49 23.70 12.80
CA SER A 42 -8.11 23.87 11.47
C SER A 42 -9.47 23.17 11.36
N ASP A 43 -10.18 23.41 10.26
CA ASP A 43 -11.46 22.74 9.94
C ASP A 43 -11.28 21.28 9.43
N TYR A 44 -10.12 20.66 9.70
CA TYR A 44 -9.83 19.30 9.28
C TYR A 44 -10.68 18.28 10.05
N THR A 45 -11.41 17.44 9.31
CA THR A 45 -12.18 16.33 9.88
C THR A 45 -11.26 15.14 10.17
N TRP A 46 -11.12 14.81 11.45
CA TRP A 46 -10.38 13.65 11.95
C TRP A 46 -11.17 12.35 11.69
N GLU A 47 -11.21 11.91 10.43
CA GLU A 47 -11.77 10.62 10.04
C GLU A 47 -10.73 9.50 10.21
N SER A 48 -11.14 8.34 10.73
CA SER A 48 -10.28 7.16 10.85
C SER A 48 -10.38 6.29 9.61
N TYR A 49 -9.24 6.06 8.97
CA TYR A 49 -9.08 5.21 7.80
C TYR A 49 -8.36 3.91 8.16
N SER A 50 -8.66 2.84 7.44
CA SER A 50 -7.81 1.64 7.47
C SER A 50 -6.56 1.91 6.62
N VAL A 51 -5.40 2.05 7.27
CA VAL A 51 -4.15 2.38 6.59
C VAL A 51 -3.29 1.13 6.43
N ILE A 52 -3.03 0.72 5.18
CA ILE A 52 -2.05 -0.31 4.85
C ILE A 52 -0.74 0.42 4.51
N SER A 53 0.35 0.11 5.19
CA SER A 53 1.66 0.73 4.96
C SER A 53 2.66 -0.32 4.48
N LEU A 54 3.05 -0.24 3.22
CA LEU A 54 4.05 -1.13 2.62
C LEU A 54 5.39 -0.39 2.56
N ASP A 55 6.40 -0.85 3.30
CA ASP A 55 7.76 -0.29 3.28
C ASP A 55 8.70 -1.23 2.53
N PHE A 56 9.01 -0.89 1.27
CA PHE A 56 9.86 -1.70 0.41
C PHE A 56 11.33 -1.66 0.81
N SER A 57 11.76 -0.71 1.65
CA SER A 57 13.15 -0.66 2.14
C SER A 57 13.49 -1.82 3.06
N THR A 58 12.48 -2.36 3.76
CA THR A 58 12.61 -3.53 4.63
C THR A 58 12.76 -4.83 3.85
N LEU A 59 12.42 -4.84 2.56
CA LEU A 59 12.55 -6.00 1.69
C LEU A 59 14.03 -6.17 1.34
N SER A 60 14.63 -7.22 1.90
CA SER A 60 16.06 -7.51 1.81
C SER A 60 16.39 -8.54 0.71
N SER A 61 15.34 -9.05 0.07
CA SER A 61 15.38 -10.14 -0.90
C SER A 61 16.39 -9.94 -2.02
N SER A 62 17.20 -10.98 -2.26
CA SER A 62 18.18 -11.03 -3.35
C SER A 62 17.59 -11.69 -4.61
N THR A 63 16.42 -12.32 -4.49
CA THR A 63 15.72 -13.00 -5.59
C THR A 63 14.24 -12.58 -5.70
N PRO A 64 13.64 -12.65 -6.91
CA PRO A 64 12.21 -12.35 -7.12
C PRO A 64 11.27 -13.25 -6.28
N GLU A 65 11.63 -14.51 -6.06
CA GLU A 65 10.86 -15.47 -5.28
C GLU A 65 10.84 -15.13 -3.79
N GLU A 66 11.98 -14.66 -3.24
CA GLU A 66 12.06 -14.16 -1.87
C GLU A 66 11.23 -12.89 -1.71
N LEU A 67 11.34 -11.95 -2.66
CA LEU A 67 10.56 -10.70 -2.65
C LEU A 67 9.06 -11.00 -2.62
N LYS A 68 8.63 -11.98 -3.42
CA LYS A 68 7.24 -12.45 -3.44
C LYS A 68 6.80 -12.99 -2.08
N LYS A 69 7.64 -13.76 -1.39
CA LYS A 69 7.33 -14.34 -0.08
C LYS A 69 7.28 -13.28 1.01
N GLU A 70 8.27 -12.38 1.06
CA GLU A 70 8.31 -11.27 2.02
C GLU A 70 7.07 -10.38 1.87
N LEU A 71 6.68 -10.05 0.63
CA LEU A 71 5.51 -9.23 0.37
C LEU A 71 4.19 -9.94 0.74
N ILE A 72 4.08 -11.25 0.52
CA ILE A 72 2.91 -12.02 0.99
C ILE A 72 2.85 -12.00 2.51
N TYR A 73 3.97 -12.21 3.19
CA TYR A 73 4.05 -12.20 4.64
C TYR A 73 3.64 -10.84 5.23
N ASP A 74 4.13 -9.74 4.65
CA ASP A 74 3.75 -8.38 5.07
C ASP A 74 2.24 -8.13 4.88
N LEU A 75 1.66 -8.59 3.76
CA LEU A 75 0.22 -8.49 3.51
C LEU A 75 -0.61 -9.34 4.48
N GLU A 76 -0.13 -10.53 4.86
CA GLU A 76 -0.78 -11.38 5.86
C GLU A 76 -0.70 -10.74 7.26
N SER A 77 0.44 -10.15 7.63
CA SER A 77 0.58 -9.38 8.87
C SER A 77 -0.41 -8.21 8.94
N HIS A 78 -0.58 -7.46 7.85
CA HIS A 78 -1.60 -6.41 7.79
C HIS A 78 -3.02 -6.99 7.90
N ALA A 79 -3.28 -8.13 7.28
CA ALA A 79 -4.58 -8.78 7.37
C ALA A 79 -4.93 -9.18 8.82
N ASP A 80 -3.96 -9.71 9.55
CA ASP A 80 -4.10 -10.06 10.97
C ASP A 80 -4.37 -8.82 11.84
N GLN A 81 -3.63 -7.72 11.62
CA GLN A 81 -3.85 -6.44 12.31
C GLN A 81 -5.29 -5.93 12.14
N PHE A 82 -5.91 -6.14 10.98
CA PHE A 82 -7.29 -5.76 10.71
C PHE A 82 -8.32 -6.87 10.99
N SER A 83 -7.88 -8.02 11.51
CA SER A 83 -8.70 -9.22 11.73
C SER A 83 -9.45 -9.65 10.47
N ILE A 84 -8.71 -9.74 9.36
CA ILE A 84 -9.21 -10.14 8.04
C ILE A 84 -8.52 -11.41 7.61
N ASP A 85 -9.31 -12.44 7.37
CA ASP A 85 -8.80 -13.66 6.77
C ASP A 85 -8.55 -13.45 5.26
N ILE A 86 -7.33 -13.69 4.78
CA ILE A 86 -6.99 -13.76 3.35
C ILE A 86 -6.37 -15.10 2.94
N SER A 87 -6.54 -16.15 3.76
CA SER A 87 -6.01 -17.50 3.53
C SER A 87 -6.49 -18.12 2.22
N GLN A 88 -7.74 -17.86 1.85
CA GLN A 88 -8.38 -18.39 0.64
C GLN A 88 -7.91 -17.70 -0.65
N ALA A 89 -7.19 -16.58 -0.56
CA ALA A 89 -6.64 -15.92 -1.75
C ALA A 89 -5.41 -16.69 -2.25
N PRO A 90 -5.22 -16.80 -3.59
CA PRO A 90 -4.02 -17.38 -4.17
C PRO A 90 -2.72 -16.82 -3.56
N SER A 91 -1.68 -17.65 -3.46
CA SER A 91 -0.35 -17.29 -2.92
C SER A 91 0.45 -16.41 -3.88
N THR A 92 -0.13 -15.27 -4.24
CA THR A 92 0.49 -14.20 -5.02
C THR A 92 0.26 -12.88 -4.29
N PRO A 93 1.24 -11.95 -4.29
CA PRO A 93 1.09 -10.67 -3.61
C PRO A 93 -0.15 -9.90 -4.06
N LEU A 94 -0.41 -9.87 -5.37
CA LEU A 94 -1.59 -9.23 -5.93
C LEU A 94 -2.90 -9.82 -5.39
N ALA A 95 -3.04 -11.14 -5.39
CA ALA A 95 -4.30 -11.76 -4.97
C ALA A 95 -4.54 -11.53 -3.47
N LYS A 96 -3.48 -11.59 -2.66
CA LYS A 96 -3.52 -11.28 -1.22
C LYS A 96 -3.90 -9.83 -0.98
N LEU A 97 -3.25 -8.88 -1.65
CA LEU A 97 -3.54 -7.45 -1.57
C LEU A 97 -5.00 -7.16 -1.99
N LYS A 98 -5.44 -7.71 -3.13
CA LYS A 98 -6.83 -7.55 -3.61
C LYS A 98 -7.83 -8.13 -2.61
N GLY A 99 -7.55 -9.30 -2.02
CA GLY A 99 -8.37 -9.92 -1.00
C GLY A 99 -8.51 -9.04 0.25
N LEU A 100 -7.37 -8.53 0.74
CA LEU A 100 -7.29 -7.64 1.89
C LEU A 100 -8.10 -6.36 1.65
N ILE A 101 -7.83 -5.67 0.54
CA ILE A 101 -8.53 -4.45 0.13
C ILE A 101 -10.03 -4.70 0.01
N THR A 102 -10.45 -5.75 -0.69
CA THR A 102 -11.87 -6.02 -0.94
C THR A 102 -12.63 -6.27 0.36
N LYS A 103 -12.00 -6.91 1.35
CA LYS A 103 -12.60 -7.16 2.65
C LYS A 103 -12.59 -5.91 3.54
N LEU A 104 -11.50 -5.15 3.54
CA LEU A 104 -11.40 -3.87 4.28
C LEU A 104 -12.38 -2.82 3.76
N ALA A 105 -12.55 -2.72 2.44
CA ALA A 105 -13.34 -1.67 1.81
C ALA A 105 -14.84 -1.79 2.13
N LYS A 106 -15.29 -2.97 2.58
CA LYS A 106 -16.64 -3.18 3.10
C LYS A 106 -16.87 -2.55 4.47
N LYS A 107 -15.79 -2.36 5.25
CA LYS A 107 -15.84 -1.82 6.61
C LYS A 107 -15.59 -0.31 6.61
N ASN A 108 -14.55 0.15 5.91
CA ASN A 108 -14.14 1.55 5.90
C ASN A 108 -13.39 1.95 4.63
N LYS A 109 -13.20 3.27 4.45
CA LYS A 109 -12.27 3.80 3.44
C LYS A 109 -10.85 3.33 3.76
N ILE A 110 -10.10 2.95 2.72
CA ILE A 110 -8.74 2.44 2.83
C ILE A 110 -7.77 3.47 2.27
N ILE A 111 -6.65 3.65 2.95
CA ILE A 111 -5.48 4.33 2.42
C ILE A 111 -4.35 3.31 2.29
N ILE A 112 -3.70 3.26 1.14
CA ILE A 112 -2.50 2.45 0.92
C ILE A 112 -1.34 3.41 0.77
N LEU A 113 -0.41 3.35 1.71
CA LEU A 113 0.82 4.11 1.68
C LEU A 113 1.94 3.16 1.25
N ILE A 114 2.69 3.54 0.22
CA ILE A 114 3.81 2.77 -0.30
C ILE A 114 5.07 3.63 -0.16
N ASP A 115 6.03 3.18 0.64
CA ASP A 115 7.32 3.83 0.81
C ASP A 115 8.40 3.08 0.03
N GLU A 116 9.39 3.82 -0.48
CA GLU A 116 10.60 3.27 -1.13
C GLU A 116 10.28 2.28 -2.27
N TYR A 117 9.22 2.54 -3.04
CA TYR A 117 8.79 1.66 -4.15
C TYR A 117 9.86 1.48 -5.22
N ASP A 118 10.79 2.43 -5.31
CA ASP A 118 11.94 2.42 -6.21
C ASP A 118 13.06 1.51 -5.70
N HIS A 119 13.11 1.14 -4.42
CA HIS A 119 14.17 0.33 -3.83
C HIS A 119 14.38 -1.04 -4.50
N PRO A 120 13.33 -1.83 -4.84
CA PRO A 120 13.50 -3.09 -5.59
C PRO A 120 13.94 -2.89 -7.04
N ILE A 121 13.80 -1.67 -7.57
CA ILE A 121 14.26 -1.31 -8.93
C ILE A 121 15.72 -0.85 -8.85
N ILE A 122 16.03 0.00 -7.86
CA ILE A 122 17.35 0.57 -7.60
C ILE A 122 18.37 -0.50 -7.20
N LYS A 123 17.97 -1.45 -6.33
CA LYS A 123 18.82 -2.59 -5.93
C LYS A 123 19.22 -3.49 -7.09
N THR A 124 18.52 -3.40 -8.21
CA THR A 124 18.74 -4.25 -9.38
C THR A 124 19.35 -3.49 -10.56
N ILE A 125 19.78 -2.23 -10.33
CA ILE A 125 20.53 -1.45 -11.31
C ILE A 125 21.87 -2.15 -11.55
N GLY A 126 21.95 -2.90 -12.65
CA GLY A 126 23.08 -3.75 -13.02
C GLY A 126 22.65 -5.06 -13.68
N ASP A 127 21.44 -5.55 -13.38
CA ASP A 127 20.86 -6.77 -13.96
C ASP A 127 19.46 -6.48 -14.54
N ASN A 128 19.41 -6.26 -15.85
CA ASN A 128 18.17 -5.91 -16.56
C ASN A 128 17.10 -7.00 -16.50
N GLU A 129 17.47 -8.27 -16.33
CA GLU A 129 16.51 -9.39 -16.27
C GLU A 129 15.84 -9.41 -14.90
N LEU A 130 16.63 -9.30 -13.83
CA LEU A 130 16.13 -9.28 -12.46
C LEU A 130 15.29 -8.01 -12.19
N ALA A 131 15.68 -6.87 -12.77
CA ALA A 131 14.91 -5.64 -12.67
C ALA A 131 13.53 -5.78 -13.33
N LYS A 132 13.47 -6.43 -14.51
CA LYS A 132 12.19 -6.73 -15.18
C LYS A 132 11.33 -7.69 -14.38
N ALA A 133 11.90 -8.75 -13.80
CA ALA A 133 11.16 -9.69 -12.97
C ALA A 133 10.57 -9.01 -11.72
N ASN A 134 11.33 -8.15 -11.05
CA ASN A 134 10.85 -7.34 -9.92
C ASN A 134 9.72 -6.40 -10.36
N LEU A 135 9.89 -5.69 -11.47
CA LEU A 135 8.85 -4.85 -12.06
C LEU A 135 7.58 -5.67 -12.40
N GLU A 136 7.72 -6.88 -12.91
CA GLU A 136 6.58 -7.73 -13.22
C GLU A 136 5.83 -8.16 -11.95
N ILE A 137 6.52 -8.52 -10.87
CA ILE A 137 5.89 -8.85 -9.58
C ILE A 137 5.15 -7.64 -9.00
N LEU A 138 5.73 -6.44 -9.08
CA LEU A 138 5.14 -5.20 -8.57
C LEU A 138 3.96 -4.71 -9.44
N PHE A 139 4.12 -4.72 -10.76
CA PHE A 139 3.20 -4.09 -11.70
C PHE A 139 2.22 -5.05 -12.39
N SER A 140 2.42 -6.37 -12.35
CA SER A 140 1.45 -7.35 -12.89
C SER A 140 0.08 -7.20 -12.24
N GLY A 141 0.03 -6.69 -11.01
CA GLY A 141 -1.20 -6.40 -10.29
C GLY A 141 -1.81 -5.03 -10.48
N ILE A 142 -1.05 -4.08 -11.00
CA ILE A 142 -1.44 -2.67 -11.04
C ILE A 142 -1.79 -2.23 -12.47
N LYS A 143 -1.31 -2.95 -13.50
CA LYS A 143 -1.57 -2.65 -14.93
C LYS A 143 -3.05 -2.59 -15.34
N HIS A 144 -3.96 -3.21 -14.59
CA HIS A 144 -5.40 -3.13 -14.89
C HIS A 144 -6.14 -1.93 -14.25
N HIS A 145 -5.46 -1.08 -13.47
CA HIS A 145 -6.12 0.02 -12.77
C HIS A 145 -5.37 1.37 -12.74
N LEU A 146 -4.11 1.42 -13.17
CA LEU A 146 -3.44 2.70 -13.41
C LEU A 146 -3.67 3.14 -14.86
N LEU A 147 -4.57 4.09 -15.05
CA LEU A 147 -4.58 4.92 -16.25
C LEU A 147 -3.25 5.71 -16.31
N PRO A 148 -2.71 5.98 -17.51
CA PRO A 148 -1.51 6.79 -17.66
C PRO A 148 -1.76 8.18 -17.06
N PHE A 149 -0.76 8.70 -16.34
CA PHE A 149 -0.70 10.12 -16.01
C PHE A 149 -0.72 10.92 -17.31
N PRO A 150 -1.69 11.83 -17.52
CA PRO A 150 -1.51 12.85 -18.54
C PRO A 150 -0.37 13.76 -18.07
N MET A 151 0.64 13.92 -18.94
CA MET A 151 1.63 15.00 -18.82
C MET A 151 0.95 16.36 -18.98
#